data_AF-A0A355UFB6-F1
#
_entry.id   AF-A0A355UFB6-F1
#
_cell.length_a   1.000
_cell.length_b   1.000
_cell.length_c   1.000
_cell.angle_alpha   90.00
_cell.angle_beta   90.00
_cell.angle_gamma   90.00
#
_symmetry.space_group_name_H-M   'P 1'
#
loop_
_entity.id
_entity.type
_entity.pdbx_description
1 polymer ?
#
loop_
_entity_poly.entity_id
_entity_poly.type
_entity_poly.pdbx_seq_one_letter_code
_entity_poly.pdbx_strand_id
1 'polypeptide(L)'
;MKKILFIFIAILVFSSVAMAQRYTIKGKILDAISKEKLPYSSISLHYKTDTLGIYKGIIADTNGNFEIKNVKKRDMILKVSFVGYKPFRKEIGVLEFDKEKVLNLGDLFMELSGELAGVEITAKIERIIVDDDKLTMNVDEQLAATATSAFDLLKRVPGVFIDKDDNLTLNGKSGVLFQYNGRDLRMEYKSVVDLLKSMTPDQVERFEVLSNPGVRYDAEGTAGIINIKIKKNQNYGINGSVWGRASYQTMLNYYGSMSLSYVDDKWTTSLGFSPMKWGSRGTSRDERYTAKGVG
;
A
#
# COMPACT_ATOMS: atom_id res chain seq x y z
N MET A 1 -37.55 -65.62 13.40
CA MET A 1 -36.50 -64.60 13.65
C MET A 1 -35.88 -64.05 12.35
N LYS A 2 -35.44 -64.89 11.40
CA LYS A 2 -34.84 -64.43 10.11
C LYS A 2 -35.73 -63.48 9.28
N LYS A 3 -37.05 -63.71 9.23
CA LYS A 3 -38.00 -62.84 8.50
C LYS A 3 -38.17 -61.44 9.11
N ILE A 4 -38.10 -61.32 10.44
CA ILE A 4 -38.21 -60.03 11.16
C ILE A 4 -36.93 -59.21 10.96
N LEU A 5 -35.76 -59.85 10.99
CA LEU A 5 -34.49 -59.21 10.69
C LEU A 5 -34.45 -58.65 9.27
N PHE A 6 -35.00 -59.38 8.30
CA PHE A 6 -35.04 -58.94 6.90
C PHE A 6 -35.94 -57.71 6.69
N ILE A 7 -37.08 -57.65 7.38
CA ILE A 7 -37.99 -56.48 7.36
C ILE A 7 -37.31 -55.26 8.02
N PHE A 8 -36.58 -55.47 9.12
CA PHE A 8 -35.88 -54.39 9.81
C PHE A 8 -34.75 -53.79 8.95
N ILE A 9 -33.99 -54.65 8.25
CA ILE A 9 -32.96 -54.22 7.31
C ILE A 9 -33.58 -53.50 6.10
N ALA A 10 -34.71 -53.98 5.58
CA ALA A 10 -35.41 -53.31 4.48
C ALA A 10 -35.89 -51.90 4.86
N ILE A 11 -36.40 -51.71 6.09
CA ILE A 11 -36.81 -50.40 6.62
C ILE A 11 -35.62 -49.44 6.80
N LEU A 12 -34.47 -49.95 7.26
CA LEU A 12 -33.23 -49.18 7.41
C LEU A 12 -32.65 -48.74 6.06
N VAL A 13 -32.77 -49.59 5.03
CA VAL A 13 -32.37 -49.22 3.67
C VAL A 13 -33.35 -48.19 3.08
N PHE A 14 -34.66 -48.34 3.33
CA PHE A 14 -35.66 -47.41 2.79
C PHE A 14 -35.57 -45.99 3.39
N SER A 15 -35.23 -45.87 4.68
CA SER A 15 -35.05 -44.56 5.34
C SER A 15 -33.81 -43.82 4.82
N SER A 16 -32.77 -44.53 4.39
CA SER A 16 -31.56 -43.92 3.80
C SER A 16 -31.82 -43.28 2.43
N VAL A 17 -32.76 -43.81 1.64
CA VAL A 17 -33.12 -43.26 0.31
C VAL A 17 -33.97 -41.99 0.45
N ALA A 18 -34.77 -41.87 1.51
CA ALA A 18 -35.62 -40.70 1.77
C ALA A 18 -34.83 -39.42 2.10
N MET A 19 -33.60 -39.56 2.62
CA MET A 19 -32.71 -38.45 2.98
C MET A 19 -31.86 -37.93 1.80
N ALA A 20 -31.92 -38.56 0.63
CA ALA A 20 -31.14 -38.18 -0.56
C ALA A 20 -31.91 -37.20 -1.48
N GLN A 21 -32.52 -36.14 -0.92
CA GLN A 21 -33.20 -35.13 -1.72
C GLN A 21 -32.17 -34.25 -2.44
N ARG A 22 -32.04 -34.49 -3.76
CA ARG A 22 -31.18 -33.78 -4.68
C ARG A 22 -31.98 -32.71 -5.41
N TYR A 23 -31.46 -31.49 -5.44
CA TYR A 23 -32.11 -30.32 -6.03
C TYR A 23 -31.40 -29.87 -7.29
N THR A 24 -32.10 -29.10 -8.12
CA THR A 24 -31.56 -28.47 -9.32
C THR A 24 -31.71 -26.96 -9.20
N ILE A 25 -30.61 -26.22 -9.33
CA ILE A 25 -30.64 -24.75 -9.33
C ILE A 25 -30.58 -24.26 -10.79
N LYS A 26 -31.49 -23.38 -11.17
CA LYS A 26 -31.56 -22.77 -12.51
C LYS A 26 -31.56 -21.25 -12.41
N GLY A 27 -31.08 -20.60 -13.46
CA GLY A 27 -31.17 -19.16 -13.62
C GLY A 27 -30.62 -18.71 -14.96
N LYS A 28 -30.71 -17.41 -15.20
CA LYS A 28 -30.22 -16.77 -16.42
C LYS A 28 -29.37 -15.55 -16.08
N ILE A 29 -28.29 -15.33 -16.81
CA ILE A 29 -27.32 -14.27 -16.53
C ILE A 29 -27.43 -13.21 -17.63
N LEU A 30 -27.67 -11.97 -17.21
CA LEU A 30 -27.87 -10.81 -18.07
C LEU A 30 -26.96 -9.66 -17.61
N ASP A 31 -26.64 -8.76 -18.53
CA ASP A 31 -26.02 -7.47 -18.22
C ASP A 31 -27.03 -6.54 -17.52
N ALA A 32 -26.60 -5.81 -16.50
CA ALA A 32 -27.46 -4.94 -15.71
C ALA A 32 -27.99 -3.71 -16.47
N ILE A 33 -27.27 -3.22 -17.48
CA ILE A 33 -27.58 -1.98 -18.20
C ILE A 33 -28.26 -2.30 -19.54
N SER A 34 -27.55 -3.02 -20.41
CA SER A 34 -27.98 -3.38 -21.76
C SER A 34 -29.03 -4.49 -21.77
N LYS A 35 -29.17 -5.26 -20.67
CA LYS A 35 -29.98 -6.49 -20.59
C LYS A 35 -29.60 -7.54 -21.62
N GLU A 36 -28.41 -7.44 -22.20
CA GLU A 36 -27.86 -8.46 -23.08
C GLU A 36 -27.55 -9.73 -22.30
N LYS A 37 -27.60 -10.87 -22.99
CA LYS A 37 -27.31 -12.18 -22.40
C LYS A 37 -25.80 -12.33 -22.23
N LEU A 38 -25.34 -12.88 -21.11
CA LEU A 38 -23.92 -13.13 -20.86
C LEU A 38 -23.60 -14.63 -21.04
N PRO A 39 -23.32 -15.07 -22.28
CA PRO A 39 -23.01 -16.48 -22.55
C PRO A 39 -21.68 -16.89 -21.93
N TYR A 40 -21.49 -18.18 -21.64
CA TYR A 40 -20.24 -18.73 -21.11
C TYR A 40 -19.77 -18.14 -19.77
N SER A 41 -20.67 -17.50 -19.03
CA SER A 41 -20.41 -17.08 -17.65
C SER A 41 -20.03 -18.29 -16.79
N SER A 42 -19.01 -18.14 -15.95
CA SER A 42 -18.57 -19.17 -15.00
C SER A 42 -19.38 -19.07 -13.72
N ILE A 43 -20.07 -20.14 -13.36
CA ILE A 43 -20.91 -20.22 -12.16
C ILE A 43 -20.29 -21.23 -11.21
N SER A 44 -19.96 -20.79 -10.00
CA SER A 44 -19.51 -21.65 -8.92
C SER A 44 -20.44 -21.56 -7.71
N LEU A 45 -20.67 -22.71 -7.09
CA LEU A 45 -21.50 -22.88 -5.92
C LEU A 45 -20.61 -23.30 -4.76
N HIS A 46 -20.69 -22.58 -3.66
CA HIS A 46 -19.89 -22.77 -2.46
C HIS A 46 -20.80 -23.02 -1.26
N TYR A 47 -20.30 -23.71 -0.24
CA TYR A 47 -21.01 -23.79 1.03
C TYR A 47 -20.79 -22.50 1.83
N LYS A 48 -21.80 -22.02 2.56
CA LYS A 48 -21.63 -20.83 3.41
C LYS A 48 -20.55 -21.03 4.49
N THR A 49 -20.34 -22.28 4.94
CA THR A 49 -19.30 -22.65 5.92
C THR A 49 -17.90 -22.73 5.34
N ASP A 50 -17.75 -22.85 4.01
CA ASP A 50 -16.46 -22.95 3.34
C ASP A 50 -16.53 -22.18 2.01
N THR A 51 -16.05 -20.94 2.06
CA THR A 51 -16.08 -19.99 0.93
C THR A 51 -14.91 -20.16 -0.03
N LEU A 52 -13.92 -20.99 0.34
CA LEU A 52 -12.71 -21.29 -0.44
C LEU A 52 -12.91 -22.55 -1.29
N GLY A 53 -13.57 -23.58 -0.74
CA GLY A 53 -13.90 -24.80 -1.48
C GLY A 53 -15.02 -24.59 -2.50
N ILE A 54 -14.79 -24.98 -3.76
CA ILE A 54 -15.85 -25.06 -4.78
C ILE A 54 -16.63 -26.36 -4.56
N TYR A 55 -17.92 -26.26 -4.24
CA TYR A 55 -18.77 -27.44 -4.13
C TYR A 55 -19.19 -27.96 -5.51
N LYS A 56 -19.61 -27.06 -6.41
CA LYS A 56 -19.91 -27.37 -7.82
C LYS A 56 -19.61 -26.17 -8.72
N GLY A 57 -19.19 -26.42 -9.96
CA GLY A 57 -19.01 -25.38 -10.97
C GLY A 57 -19.64 -25.80 -12.30
N ILE A 58 -20.24 -24.86 -13.02
CA ILE A 58 -20.77 -25.03 -14.38
C ILE A 58 -20.51 -23.75 -15.18
N ILE A 59 -20.70 -23.84 -16.50
CA ILE A 59 -20.62 -22.72 -17.42
C ILE A 59 -22.02 -22.50 -18.01
N ALA A 60 -22.42 -21.23 -18.16
CA ALA A 60 -23.69 -20.88 -18.81
C ALA A 60 -23.68 -21.20 -20.31
N ASP A 61 -24.86 -21.49 -20.87
CA ASP A 61 -25.04 -21.75 -22.29
C ASP A 61 -24.87 -20.46 -23.14
N THR A 62 -25.04 -20.60 -24.46
CA THR A 62 -25.01 -19.48 -25.42
C THR A 62 -26.11 -18.44 -25.22
N ASN A 63 -27.14 -18.76 -24.42
CA ASN A 63 -28.24 -17.88 -24.07
C ASN A 63 -28.11 -17.30 -22.64
N GLY A 64 -27.01 -17.57 -21.94
CA GLY A 64 -26.77 -17.13 -20.56
C GLY A 64 -27.52 -17.96 -19.50
N ASN A 65 -28.16 -19.08 -19.86
CA ASN A 65 -28.85 -19.95 -18.91
C ASN A 65 -27.88 -20.93 -18.26
N PHE A 66 -28.13 -21.28 -16.99
CA PHE A 66 -27.36 -22.27 -16.26
C PHE A 66 -28.26 -23.23 -15.48
N GLU A 67 -27.80 -24.48 -15.33
CA GLU A 67 -28.49 -25.53 -14.58
C GLU A 67 -27.50 -26.36 -13.75
N ILE A 68 -27.50 -26.18 -12.42
CA ILE A 68 -26.70 -26.98 -11.49
C ILE A 68 -27.56 -28.12 -10.96
N LYS A 69 -27.34 -29.34 -11.47
CA LYS A 69 -28.04 -30.55 -11.02
C LYS A 69 -27.42 -31.14 -9.76
N ASN A 70 -28.22 -31.89 -9.01
CA ASN A 70 -27.77 -32.71 -7.88
C ASN A 70 -27.09 -31.87 -6.77
N VAL A 71 -27.80 -30.85 -6.30
CA VAL A 71 -27.41 -29.98 -5.19
C VAL A 71 -28.06 -30.46 -3.89
N LYS A 72 -27.28 -30.51 -2.80
CA LYS A 72 -27.83 -30.79 -1.47
C LYS A 72 -28.43 -29.51 -0.88
N LYS A 73 -29.59 -29.63 -0.24
CA LYS A 73 -30.22 -28.55 0.53
C LYS A 73 -29.31 -28.12 1.69
N ARG A 74 -28.70 -26.94 1.56
CA ARG A 74 -27.79 -26.32 2.56
C ARG A 74 -27.75 -24.80 2.33
N ASP A 75 -27.18 -24.04 3.25
CA ASP A 75 -26.85 -22.64 3.00
C ASP A 75 -25.64 -22.56 2.07
N MET A 76 -25.83 -21.85 0.97
CA MET A 76 -24.86 -21.81 -0.12
C MET A 76 -24.64 -20.39 -0.62
N ILE A 77 -23.52 -20.19 -1.29
CA ILE A 77 -23.19 -18.95 -1.96
C ILE A 77 -22.96 -19.28 -3.42
N LEU A 78 -23.81 -18.71 -4.29
CA LEU A 78 -23.61 -18.72 -5.72
C LEU A 78 -22.69 -17.56 -6.09
N LYS A 79 -21.59 -17.84 -6.78
CA LYS A 79 -20.73 -16.84 -7.40
C LYS A 79 -20.81 -16.99 -8.91
N VAL A 80 -20.96 -15.87 -9.60
CA VAL A 80 -20.95 -15.80 -11.06
C VAL A 80 -19.84 -14.85 -11.49
N SER A 81 -19.02 -15.28 -12.44
CA SER A 81 -17.92 -14.50 -12.99
C SER A 81 -17.98 -14.54 -14.51
N PHE A 82 -17.80 -13.37 -15.12
CA PHE A 82 -17.74 -13.19 -16.56
C PHE A 82 -16.70 -12.12 -16.88
N VAL A 83 -16.00 -12.27 -18.00
CA VAL A 83 -14.85 -11.43 -18.34
C VAL A 83 -15.31 -9.99 -18.55
N GLY A 84 -14.68 -9.04 -17.85
CA GLY A 84 -15.04 -7.62 -17.90
C GLY A 84 -16.21 -7.21 -16.99
N TYR A 85 -16.70 -8.11 -16.13
CA TYR A 85 -17.81 -7.86 -15.20
C TYR A 85 -17.38 -8.06 -13.74
N LYS A 86 -18.04 -7.35 -12.83
CA LYS A 86 -17.84 -7.55 -11.38
C LYS A 86 -18.34 -8.96 -10.97
N PRO A 87 -17.59 -9.71 -10.15
CA PRO A 87 -18.07 -10.99 -9.63
C PRO A 87 -19.39 -10.83 -8.88
N PHE A 88 -20.44 -11.50 -9.35
CA PHE A 88 -21.76 -11.45 -8.72
C PHE A 88 -21.87 -12.53 -7.64
N ARG A 89 -22.39 -12.16 -6.47
CA ARG A 89 -22.56 -13.06 -5.32
C ARG A 89 -24.02 -13.05 -4.86
N LYS A 90 -24.63 -14.23 -4.77
CA LYS A 90 -25.97 -14.43 -4.20
C LYS A 90 -25.93 -15.50 -3.12
N GLU A 91 -26.42 -15.17 -1.93
CA GLU A 91 -26.63 -16.17 -0.88
C GLU A 91 -27.94 -16.91 -1.15
N ILE A 92 -27.91 -18.22 -0.99
CA ILE A 92 -29.08 -19.10 -1.12
C ILE A 92 -29.27 -19.75 0.24
N GLY A 93 -30.35 -19.39 0.92
CA GLY A 93 -30.72 -19.98 2.19
C GLY A 93 -31.30 -21.39 2.04
N VAL A 94 -31.16 -22.22 3.06
CA VAL A 94 -31.82 -23.55 3.13
C VAL A 94 -33.33 -23.46 2.86
N LEU A 95 -33.99 -22.37 3.27
CA LEU A 95 -35.44 -22.20 3.14
C LEU A 95 -35.92 -21.97 1.70
N GLU A 96 -35.02 -21.59 0.79
CA GLU A 96 -35.36 -21.33 -0.62
C GLU A 96 -35.55 -22.63 -1.42
N PHE A 97 -35.10 -23.77 -0.90
CA PHE A 97 -35.28 -25.07 -1.55
C PHE A 97 -36.71 -25.59 -1.35
N ASP A 98 -37.56 -25.35 -2.35
CA ASP A 98 -38.97 -25.74 -2.40
C ASP A 98 -39.19 -27.25 -2.66
N LYS A 99 -40.39 -27.76 -2.39
CA LYS A 99 -40.77 -29.18 -2.53
C LYS A 99 -40.61 -29.71 -3.95
N GLU A 100 -40.66 -28.85 -4.97
CA GLU A 100 -40.54 -29.22 -6.39
C GLU A 100 -39.12 -29.63 -6.82
N LYS A 101 -38.14 -29.63 -5.90
CA LYS A 101 -36.74 -30.01 -6.16
C LYS A 101 -36.02 -29.14 -7.20
N VAL A 102 -36.65 -28.05 -7.64
CA VAL A 102 -36.08 -27.06 -8.56
C VAL A 102 -36.10 -25.70 -7.89
N LEU A 103 -34.94 -25.06 -7.78
CA LEU A 103 -34.80 -23.69 -7.33
C LEU A 103 -34.50 -22.82 -8.54
N ASN A 104 -35.44 -21.97 -8.94
CA ASN A 104 -35.23 -21.00 -10.00
C ASN A 104 -34.84 -19.64 -9.41
N LEU A 105 -33.63 -19.20 -9.71
CA LEU A 105 -33.08 -17.93 -9.24
C LEU A 105 -33.48 -16.73 -10.11
N GLY A 106 -34.18 -16.98 -11.22
CA GLY A 106 -34.61 -15.97 -12.18
C GLY A 106 -33.45 -15.36 -12.97
N ASP A 107 -33.64 -14.11 -13.35
CA ASP A 107 -32.64 -13.30 -14.04
C ASP A 107 -31.66 -12.70 -13.02
N LEU A 108 -30.37 -12.98 -13.23
CA LEU A 108 -29.25 -12.46 -12.46
C LEU A 108 -28.55 -11.39 -13.30
N PHE A 109 -28.51 -10.16 -12.78
CA PHE A 109 -27.92 -9.02 -13.46
C PHE A 109 -26.47 -8.81 -13.00
N MET A 110 -25.53 -8.83 -13.93
CA MET A 110 -24.13 -8.52 -13.67
C MET A 110 -23.80 -7.09 -14.11
N GLU A 111 -23.05 -6.39 -13.27
CA GLU A 111 -22.58 -5.05 -13.58
C GLU A 111 -21.26 -5.14 -14.36
N LEU A 112 -21.18 -4.43 -15.48
CA LEU A 112 -19.92 -4.24 -16.20
C LEU A 112 -18.91 -3.61 -15.22
N SER A 113 -17.68 -4.11 -15.24
CA SER A 113 -16.58 -3.50 -14.50
C SER A 113 -16.19 -2.20 -15.21
N GLY A 114 -17.00 -1.16 -15.04
CA GLY A 114 -16.56 0.20 -15.28
C GLY A 114 -15.42 0.46 -14.32
N GLU A 115 -14.27 0.82 -14.88
CA GLU A 115 -12.95 0.86 -14.24
C GLU A 115 -12.24 -0.50 -14.24
N LEU A 116 -11.15 -0.55 -15.01
CA LEU A 116 -9.94 -1.24 -14.61
C LEU A 116 -9.49 -0.62 -13.27
N ALA A 117 -10.18 -0.97 -12.18
CA ALA A 117 -9.50 -1.03 -10.91
C ALA A 117 -8.37 -2.02 -11.17
N GLY A 118 -7.17 -1.49 -11.36
CA GLY A 118 -5.98 -2.29 -11.58
C GLY A 118 -6.05 -3.45 -10.60
N VAL A 119 -5.68 -4.64 -11.06
CA VAL A 119 -5.25 -5.65 -10.11
C VAL A 119 -4.05 -5.00 -9.40
N GLU A 120 -4.33 -4.28 -8.33
CA GLU A 120 -3.38 -3.99 -7.29
C GLU A 120 -3.14 -5.37 -6.72
N ILE A 121 -2.24 -6.10 -7.38
CA ILE A 121 -1.49 -7.15 -6.72
C ILE A 121 -0.86 -6.36 -5.58
N THR A 122 -1.52 -6.34 -4.42
CA THR A 122 -0.92 -5.94 -3.17
C THR A 122 0.09 -7.04 -2.90
N ALA A 123 1.20 -7.00 -3.65
CA ALA A 123 2.39 -7.75 -3.37
C ALA A 123 2.75 -7.25 -1.98
N LYS A 124 2.46 -8.07 -0.97
CA LYS A 124 2.88 -7.79 0.39
C LYS A 124 4.39 -7.78 0.33
N ILE A 125 4.97 -6.60 0.21
CA ILE A 125 6.41 -6.43 0.20
C ILE A 125 6.88 -6.99 1.54
N GLU A 126 7.77 -7.98 1.49
CA GLU A 126 8.33 -8.56 2.69
C GLU A 126 9.06 -7.47 3.48
N ARG A 127 8.73 -7.34 4.76
CA ARG A 127 9.28 -6.27 5.60
C ARG A 127 10.79 -6.36 5.77
N ILE A 128 11.32 -7.58 5.78
CA ILE A 128 12.75 -7.86 5.88
C ILE A 128 13.08 -8.85 4.77
N ILE A 129 14.04 -8.48 3.93
CA ILE A 129 14.62 -9.33 2.89
C ILE A 129 16.10 -9.49 3.22
N VAL A 130 16.57 -10.72 3.23
CA VAL A 130 17.98 -11.05 3.50
C VAL A 130 18.57 -11.66 2.24
N ASP A 131 19.46 -10.91 1.59
CA ASP A 131 20.33 -11.38 0.53
C ASP A 131 21.71 -11.72 1.13
N ASP A 132 22.56 -12.42 0.37
CA ASP A 132 23.87 -12.92 0.84
C ASP A 132 24.76 -11.85 1.51
N ASP A 133 24.78 -10.62 0.99
CA ASP A 133 25.61 -9.51 1.50
C ASP A 133 24.80 -8.29 1.98
N LYS A 134 23.47 -8.33 1.87
CA LYS A 134 22.59 -7.17 2.04
C LYS A 134 21.29 -7.54 2.76
N LEU A 135 21.02 -6.85 3.86
CA LEU A 135 19.73 -6.90 4.53
C LEU A 135 18.92 -5.67 4.15
N THR A 136 17.67 -5.87 3.71
CA THR A 136 16.76 -4.79 3.35
C THR A 136 15.57 -4.78 4.28
N MET A 137 15.35 -3.68 5.00
CA MET A 137 14.16 -3.45 5.80
C MET A 137 13.25 -2.45 5.09
N ASN A 138 12.11 -2.93 4.58
CA ASN A 138 11.11 -2.09 3.93
C ASN A 138 10.26 -1.37 4.99
N VAL A 139 10.04 -0.06 4.77
CA VAL A 139 9.22 0.77 5.65
C VAL A 139 7.80 0.84 5.09
N ASP A 140 6.94 -0.03 5.60
CA ASP A 140 5.51 0.00 5.32
C ASP A 140 4.78 1.05 6.18
N GLU A 141 3.52 1.33 5.84
CA GLU A 141 2.70 2.35 6.53
C GLU A 141 2.51 2.04 8.02
N GLN A 142 2.40 0.76 8.39
CA GLN A 142 2.22 0.34 9.78
C GLN A 142 3.49 0.59 10.61
N LEU A 143 4.66 0.32 10.02
CA LEU A 143 5.94 0.58 10.64
C LEU A 143 6.21 2.09 10.75
N ALA A 144 5.88 2.86 9.70
CA ALA A 144 5.99 4.31 9.73
C ALA A 144 5.10 4.92 10.83
N ALA A 145 3.86 4.43 10.98
CA ALA A 145 2.90 4.93 11.98
C ALA A 145 3.32 4.66 13.44
N THR A 146 4.25 3.74 13.67
CA THR A 146 4.71 3.37 15.01
C THR A 146 6.00 4.11 15.41
N ALA A 147 6.55 4.95 14.55
CA ALA A 147 7.77 5.74 14.79
C ALA A 147 7.48 7.24 14.63
N THR A 148 8.32 8.08 15.24
CA THR A 148 8.20 9.55 15.15
C THR A 148 9.20 10.17 14.17
N SER A 149 10.30 9.48 13.88
CA SER A 149 11.34 9.93 12.96
C SER A 149 11.98 8.77 12.19
N ALA A 150 12.70 9.07 11.12
CA ALA A 150 13.53 8.07 10.42
C ALA A 150 14.60 7.47 11.33
N PHE A 151 15.11 8.23 12.30
CA PHE A 151 16.05 7.74 13.32
C PHE A 151 15.42 6.66 14.22
N ASP A 152 14.14 6.78 14.55
CA ASP A 152 13.44 5.75 15.34
C ASP A 152 13.15 4.48 14.53
N LEU A 153 12.96 4.61 13.21
CA LEU A 153 12.90 3.46 12.31
C LEU A 153 14.25 2.75 12.23
N LEU A 154 15.35 3.50 12.19
CA LEU A 154 16.71 2.95 12.15
C LEU A 154 17.01 2.03 13.34
N LYS A 155 16.49 2.35 14.54
CA LYS A 155 16.61 1.50 15.75
C LYS A 155 15.96 0.12 15.61
N ARG A 156 15.09 -0.07 14.62
CA ARG A 156 14.35 -1.32 14.36
C ARG A 156 14.99 -2.16 13.27
N VAL A 157 16.03 -1.63 12.62
CA VAL A 157 16.78 -2.35 11.60
C VAL A 157 17.55 -3.47 12.29
N PRO A 158 17.39 -4.73 11.86
CA PRO A 158 18.14 -5.85 12.43
C PRO A 158 19.66 -5.62 12.36
N GLY A 159 20.35 -5.92 13.46
CA GLY A 159 21.81 -5.74 13.57
C GLY A 159 22.24 -4.31 13.93
N VAL A 160 21.34 -3.33 13.89
CA VAL A 160 21.59 -1.96 14.34
C VAL A 160 21.27 -1.83 15.82
N PHE A 161 22.24 -1.36 16.60
CA PHE A 161 22.06 -1.03 18.01
C PHE A 161 22.45 0.41 18.24
N ILE A 162 21.55 1.16 18.88
CA ILE A 162 21.77 2.56 19.24
C ILE A 162 21.62 2.68 20.75
N ASP A 163 22.62 3.27 21.41
CA ASP A 163 22.58 3.51 22.86
C ASP A 163 21.80 4.80 23.23
N LYS A 164 21.85 5.17 24.51
CA LYS A 164 21.16 6.38 25.01
C LYS A 164 21.82 7.69 24.59
N ASP A 165 23.08 7.63 24.20
CA ASP A 165 23.89 8.76 23.75
C ASP A 165 23.88 8.88 22.22
N ASP A 166 22.95 8.17 21.56
CA ASP A 166 22.80 8.06 20.12
C ASP A 166 24.00 7.44 19.39
N ASN A 167 24.88 6.68 20.06
CA ASN A 167 25.96 5.97 19.37
C ASN A 167 25.43 4.72 18.68
N LEU A 168 25.69 4.60 17.38
CA LEU A 168 25.27 3.46 16.59
C LEU A 168 26.41 2.44 16.43
N THR A 169 26.05 1.17 16.65
CA THR A 169 26.87 0.01 16.30
C THR A 169 26.09 -0.91 15.37
N LEU A 170 26.80 -1.50 14.42
CA LEU A 170 26.26 -2.50 13.50
C LEU A 170 26.94 -3.84 13.80
N ASN A 171 26.14 -4.84 14.17
CA ASN A 171 26.62 -6.18 14.56
C ASN A 171 27.77 -6.12 15.60
N GLY A 172 27.71 -5.16 16.52
CA GLY A 172 28.69 -4.95 17.59
C GLY A 172 29.96 -4.16 17.18
N LYS A 173 30.06 -3.70 15.93
CA LYS A 173 31.18 -2.86 15.45
C LYS A 173 30.72 -1.40 15.30
N SER A 174 31.61 -0.47 15.63
CA SER A 174 31.42 0.97 15.44
C SER A 174 32.02 1.44 14.11
N GLY A 175 31.59 2.60 13.60
CA GLY A 175 32.13 3.17 12.37
C GLY A 175 31.36 2.75 11.13
N VAL A 176 30.04 2.92 11.16
CA VAL A 176 29.17 2.67 10.00
C VAL A 176 29.22 3.84 9.03
N LEU A 177 29.32 3.53 7.74
CA LEU A 177 29.19 4.52 6.67
C LEU A 177 27.71 4.68 6.30
N PHE A 178 27.22 5.92 6.23
CA PHE A 178 25.86 6.19 5.80
C PHE A 178 25.79 6.60 4.34
N GLN A 179 24.80 6.07 3.63
CA GLN A 179 24.46 6.45 2.27
C GLN A 179 23.04 7.00 2.18
N TYR A 180 22.84 7.92 1.26
CA TYR A 180 21.53 8.46 0.91
C TYR A 180 21.27 8.18 -0.57
N ASN A 181 20.28 7.33 -0.85
CA ASN A 181 19.97 6.86 -2.20
C ASN A 181 21.19 6.26 -2.95
N GLY A 182 22.09 5.58 -2.22
CA GLY A 182 23.30 4.97 -2.76
C GLY A 182 24.49 5.91 -2.93
N ARG A 183 24.42 7.13 -2.39
CA ARG A 183 25.56 8.08 -2.36
C ARG A 183 26.04 8.29 -0.94
N ASP A 184 27.35 8.25 -0.73
CA ASP A 184 27.97 8.43 0.59
C ASP A 184 27.64 9.81 1.18
N LEU A 185 27.18 9.83 2.43
CA LEU A 185 26.99 11.05 3.19
C LEU A 185 28.35 11.49 3.76
N ARG A 186 28.95 12.51 3.13
CA ARG A 186 30.22 13.12 3.57
C ARG A 186 29.99 14.15 4.67
N MET A 187 29.40 13.73 5.77
CA MET A 187 29.14 14.57 6.93
C MET A 187 29.41 13.80 8.22
N GLU A 188 29.62 14.53 9.31
CA GLU A 188 29.84 13.90 10.61
C GLU A 188 28.60 13.12 11.05
N TYR A 189 28.83 12.04 11.81
CA TYR A 189 27.79 11.16 12.31
C TYR A 189 26.66 11.93 13.03
N LYS A 190 27.01 12.92 13.87
CA LYS A 190 26.03 13.75 14.58
C LYS A 190 25.07 14.46 13.61
N SER A 191 25.59 14.99 12.51
CA SER A 191 24.77 15.64 11.49
C SER A 191 23.87 14.65 10.73
N VAL A 192 24.31 13.40 10.55
CA VAL A 192 23.45 12.33 10.01
C VAL A 192 22.32 12.00 10.97
N VAL A 193 22.60 11.92 12.28
CA VAL A 193 21.57 11.70 13.31
C VAL A 193 20.55 12.83 13.30
N ASP A 194 21.00 14.09 13.28
CA ASP A 194 20.10 15.25 13.24
C ASP A 194 19.23 15.25 11.98
N LEU A 195 19.81 14.89 10.82
CA LEU A 195 19.07 14.70 9.57
C LEU A 195 17.97 13.64 9.72
N LEU A 196 18.31 12.45 10.23
CA LEU A 196 17.35 11.36 10.40
C LEU A 196 16.28 11.65 11.46
N LYS A 197 16.60 12.45 12.48
CA LYS A 197 15.62 12.93 13.48
C LYS A 197 14.65 13.96 12.88
N SER A 198 15.12 14.78 11.93
CA SER A 198 14.28 15.76 11.23
C SER A 198 13.40 15.15 10.14
N MET A 199 13.74 13.94 9.66
CA MET A 199 13.04 13.24 8.59
C MET A 199 11.85 12.47 9.14
N THR A 200 10.70 12.62 8.48
CA THR A 200 9.49 11.92 8.88
C THR A 200 9.53 10.45 8.44
N PRO A 201 8.96 9.50 9.22
CA PRO A 201 9.01 8.07 8.91
C PRO A 201 8.46 7.70 7.53
N ASP A 202 7.44 8.42 7.06
CA ASP A 202 6.77 8.21 5.78
C ASP A 202 7.63 8.55 4.56
N GLN A 203 8.66 9.40 4.74
CA GLN A 203 9.62 9.75 3.68
C GLN A 203 10.59 8.61 3.38
N VAL A 204 10.79 7.67 4.31
CA VAL A 204 11.71 6.54 4.10
C VAL A 204 11.01 5.42 3.36
N GLU A 205 11.61 4.92 2.28
CA GLU A 205 11.14 3.74 1.56
C GLU A 205 11.66 2.47 2.21
N ARG A 206 12.97 2.40 2.46
CA ARG A 206 13.64 1.24 3.06
C ARG A 206 15.04 1.58 3.57
N PHE A 207 15.54 0.77 4.49
CA PHE A 207 16.94 0.75 4.90
C PHE A 207 17.63 -0.47 4.30
N GLU A 208 18.80 -0.26 3.70
CA GLU A 208 19.65 -1.32 3.18
C GLU A 208 20.93 -1.37 4.03
N VAL A 209 21.21 -2.51 4.64
CA VAL A 209 22.39 -2.76 5.46
C VAL A 209 23.31 -3.69 4.69
N LEU A 210 24.47 -3.18 4.29
CA LEU A 210 25.51 -3.96 3.63
C LEU A 210 26.55 -4.33 4.68
N SER A 211 26.56 -5.61 5.05
CA SER A 211 27.47 -6.12 6.10
C SER A 211 28.87 -6.44 5.56
N ASN A 212 28.98 -6.67 4.25
CA ASN A 212 30.22 -6.95 3.54
C ASN A 212 30.35 -5.97 2.36
N PRO A 213 30.66 -4.69 2.64
CA PRO A 213 30.82 -3.74 1.57
C PRO A 213 32.11 -4.12 0.81
N GLY A 214 32.05 -4.21 -0.52
CA GLY A 214 33.16 -4.72 -1.32
C GLY A 214 34.51 -4.05 -1.05
N VAL A 215 35.60 -4.64 -1.55
CA VAL A 215 37.02 -4.36 -1.23
C VAL A 215 37.40 -2.89 -1.03
N ARG A 216 36.78 -1.95 -1.77
CA ARG A 216 37.03 -0.51 -1.62
C ARG A 216 36.69 0.04 -0.22
N TYR A 217 35.62 -0.46 0.39
CA TYR A 217 35.08 0.05 1.66
C TYR A 217 35.55 -0.75 2.88
N ASP A 218 35.91 -2.01 2.69
CA ASP A 218 36.53 -2.86 3.73
C ASP A 218 37.91 -2.31 4.13
N ALA A 219 38.65 -1.72 3.17
CA ALA A 219 39.93 -1.07 3.42
C ALA A 219 39.83 0.20 4.30
N GLU A 220 38.65 0.81 4.41
CA GLU A 220 38.41 1.98 5.28
C GLU A 220 38.08 1.57 6.72
N GLY A 221 37.97 0.26 7.02
CA GLY A 221 37.74 -0.26 8.37
C GLY A 221 36.33 0.02 8.91
N THR A 222 35.35 0.20 8.02
CA THR A 222 33.97 0.50 8.40
C THR A 222 33.25 -0.76 8.90
N ALA A 223 32.32 -0.59 9.85
CA ALA A 223 31.50 -1.68 10.38
C ALA A 223 30.49 -2.25 9.35
N GLY A 224 30.32 -1.54 8.23
CA GLY A 224 29.34 -1.80 7.18
C GLY A 224 28.74 -0.48 6.66
N ILE A 225 27.81 -0.60 5.71
CA ILE A 225 27.13 0.54 5.10
C ILE A 225 25.64 0.48 5.43
N ILE A 226 25.07 1.58 5.90
CA ILE A 226 23.61 1.76 6.01
C ILE A 226 23.18 2.77 4.95
N ASN A 227 22.48 2.28 3.94
CA ASN A 227 21.91 3.10 2.90
C ASN A 227 20.43 3.38 3.18
N ILE A 228 20.10 4.67 3.33
CA ILE A 228 18.73 5.15 3.47
C ILE A 228 18.16 5.40 2.08
N LYS A 229 17.16 4.62 1.69
CA LYS A 229 16.36 4.85 0.49
C LYS A 229 15.12 5.66 0.86
N ILE A 230 14.96 6.81 0.21
CA ILE A 230 13.83 7.72 0.43
C ILE A 230 12.79 7.44 -0.64
N LYS A 231 11.51 7.45 -0.26
CA LYS A 231 10.41 7.38 -1.23
C LYS A 231 10.59 8.51 -2.22
N LYS A 232 10.53 8.18 -3.51
CA LYS A 232 10.45 9.22 -4.54
C LYS A 232 9.22 10.07 -4.24
N ASN A 233 9.43 11.30 -3.80
CA ASN A 233 8.35 12.24 -3.60
C ASN A 233 7.70 12.47 -4.98
N GLN A 234 6.49 11.95 -5.16
CA GLN A 234 5.73 12.08 -6.42
C GLN A 234 5.15 13.49 -6.60
N ASN A 235 5.84 14.53 -6.12
CA ASN A 235 5.54 15.92 -6.46
C ASN A 235 5.95 16.23 -7.91
N TYR A 236 5.64 15.30 -8.82
CA TYR A 236 5.68 15.51 -10.25
C TYR A 236 4.74 16.66 -10.59
N GLY A 237 5.25 17.61 -11.36
CA GLY A 237 4.49 18.79 -11.76
C GLY A 237 5.08 20.08 -11.25
N ILE A 238 4.23 21.10 -11.25
CA ILE A 238 4.61 22.50 -11.08
C ILE A 238 4.41 22.90 -9.61
N ASN A 239 5.50 23.21 -8.92
CA ASN A 239 5.51 23.74 -7.57
C ASN A 239 5.85 25.23 -7.62
N GLY A 240 5.04 26.09 -7.03
CA GLY A 240 5.26 27.53 -7.01
C GLY A 240 5.13 28.11 -5.60
N SER A 241 5.93 29.14 -5.29
CA SER A 241 5.77 29.93 -4.08
C SER A 241 5.89 31.40 -4.39
N VAL A 242 5.07 32.22 -3.73
CA VAL A 242 5.15 33.67 -3.77
C VAL A 242 5.15 34.18 -2.35
N TRP A 243 6.08 35.06 -2.03
CA TRP A 243 6.11 35.70 -0.72
C TRP A 243 6.48 37.17 -0.88
N GLY A 244 5.95 37.98 0.04
CA GLY A 244 6.25 39.41 0.12
C GLY A 244 6.39 39.82 1.59
N ARG A 245 7.27 40.78 1.85
CA ARG A 245 7.41 41.40 3.17
C ARG A 245 7.58 42.90 3.00
N ALA A 246 6.85 43.63 3.83
CA ALA A 246 6.99 45.06 4.00
C ALA A 246 7.57 45.34 5.39
N SER A 247 8.50 46.28 5.50
CA SER A 247 9.07 46.73 6.76
C SER A 247 9.26 48.25 6.77
N TYR A 248 9.11 48.86 7.95
CA TYR A 248 9.23 50.29 8.14
C TYR A 248 10.18 50.57 9.31
N GLN A 249 11.31 51.23 9.03
CA GLN A 249 12.32 51.59 10.03
C GLN A 249 12.72 53.07 9.95
N THR A 250 12.77 53.62 8.74
CA THR A 250 12.93 55.07 8.48
C THR A 250 12.29 55.44 7.14
N MET A 251 12.26 54.48 6.19
CA MET A 251 11.48 54.51 4.96
C MET A 251 10.71 53.20 4.80
N LEU A 252 9.65 53.20 3.98
CA LEU A 252 8.88 52.02 3.63
C LEU A 252 9.68 51.13 2.67
N ASN A 253 10.08 49.95 3.15
CA ASN A 253 10.74 48.92 2.35
C ASN A 253 9.75 47.81 2.04
N TYR A 254 9.68 47.41 0.78
CA TYR A 254 8.91 46.25 0.34
C TYR A 254 9.80 45.37 -0.50
N TYR A 255 9.75 44.08 -0.26
CA TYR A 255 10.47 43.09 -1.02
C TYR A 255 9.58 41.87 -1.21
N GLY A 256 9.68 41.26 -2.38
CA GLY A 256 8.95 40.05 -2.67
C GLY A 256 9.78 39.13 -3.54
N SER A 257 9.44 37.86 -3.54
CA SER A 257 9.94 36.94 -4.54
C SER A 257 8.88 35.94 -4.93
N MET A 258 9.00 35.45 -6.15
CA MET A 258 8.21 34.38 -6.71
C MET A 258 9.18 33.31 -7.20
N SER A 259 8.92 32.06 -6.89
CA SER A 259 9.65 30.93 -7.45
C SER A 259 8.67 29.90 -8.01
N LEU A 260 9.05 29.27 -9.11
CA LEU A 260 8.32 28.24 -9.79
C LEU A 260 9.30 27.12 -10.13
N SER A 261 8.95 25.87 -9.89
CA SER A 261 9.79 24.71 -10.13
C SER A 261 8.96 23.58 -10.72
N TYR A 262 9.36 23.08 -11.88
CA TYR A 262 8.78 21.91 -12.50
C TYR A 262 9.69 20.70 -12.24
N VAL A 263 9.14 19.65 -11.63
CA VAL A 263 9.86 18.43 -11.27
C VAL A 263 9.32 17.26 -12.09
N ASP A 264 10.20 16.58 -12.81
CA ASP A 264 9.96 15.35 -13.57
C ASP A 264 10.97 14.26 -13.12
N ASP A 265 10.83 13.00 -13.57
CA ASP A 265 11.60 11.84 -13.05
C ASP A 265 13.11 11.95 -13.29
N LYS A 266 13.53 12.75 -14.28
CA LYS A 266 14.94 12.92 -14.66
C LYS A 266 15.48 14.35 -14.52
N TRP A 267 14.60 15.36 -14.48
CA TRP A 267 14.99 16.76 -14.56
C TRP A 267 14.18 17.62 -13.61
N THR A 268 14.80 18.67 -13.08
CA THR A 268 14.13 19.71 -12.30
C THR A 268 14.48 21.07 -12.91
N THR A 269 13.45 21.83 -13.28
CA THR A 269 13.58 23.15 -13.91
C THR A 269 12.96 24.20 -13.01
N SER A 270 13.74 25.18 -12.55
CA SER A 270 13.28 26.23 -11.65
C SER A 270 13.44 27.64 -12.23
N LEU A 271 12.42 28.48 -12.06
CA LEU A 271 12.37 29.90 -12.40
C LEU A 271 12.13 30.73 -11.13
N GLY A 272 12.89 31.80 -10.93
CA GLY A 272 12.73 32.69 -9.77
C GLY A 272 12.73 34.16 -10.20
N PHE A 273 11.84 34.95 -9.61
CA PHE A 273 11.75 36.40 -9.80
C PHE A 273 11.75 37.12 -8.45
N SER A 274 12.76 37.98 -8.23
CA SER A 274 12.95 38.73 -6.99
C SER A 274 13.19 40.20 -7.29
N PRO A 275 12.16 41.08 -7.24
CA PRO A 275 12.36 42.51 -7.38
C PRO A 275 13.16 43.08 -6.20
N MET A 276 14.42 43.48 -6.46
CA MET A 276 15.27 44.19 -5.51
C MET A 276 15.21 45.70 -5.81
N LYS A 277 14.89 46.52 -4.79
CA LYS A 277 14.93 47.98 -4.92
C LYS A 277 16.28 48.50 -4.41
N TRP A 278 17.09 49.08 -5.29
CA TRP A 278 18.35 49.77 -4.95
C TRP A 278 18.02 51.16 -4.38
N GLY A 279 18.03 51.29 -3.05
CA GLY A 279 17.93 52.58 -2.36
C GLY A 279 19.31 53.18 -2.12
N SER A 280 19.73 54.11 -2.99
CA SER A 280 20.96 54.90 -2.86
C SER A 280 20.77 56.08 -1.89
N ARG A 281 21.86 56.41 -1.16
CA ARG A 281 22.16 57.57 -0.28
C ARG A 281 21.90 57.39 1.21
N GLY A 282 22.93 56.90 1.92
CA GLY A 282 23.20 57.30 3.29
C GLY A 282 24.08 58.56 3.28
N THR A 283 23.53 59.71 3.67
CA THR A 283 24.35 60.83 4.16
C THR A 283 24.55 60.62 5.65
N SER A 284 25.70 60.08 6.05
CA SER A 284 26.11 60.06 7.45
C SER A 284 26.41 61.48 7.91
N ARG A 285 25.58 62.01 8.80
CA ARG A 285 25.87 63.24 9.54
C ARG A 285 26.24 62.83 10.96
N ASP A 286 27.55 62.76 11.20
CA ASP A 286 28.15 62.34 12.46
C ASP A 286 28.28 63.59 13.36
N GLU A 287 27.37 63.77 14.32
CA GLU A 287 27.48 64.83 15.33
C GLU A 287 28.13 64.25 16.60
N ARG A 288 29.44 64.46 16.75
CA ARG A 288 30.19 64.11 17.97
C ARG A 288 30.15 65.27 18.97
N TYR A 289 29.46 65.07 20.08
CA TYR A 289 29.62 65.94 21.25
C TYR A 289 30.82 65.45 22.08
N THR A 290 31.86 66.27 22.16
CA THR A 290 33.00 66.02 23.06
C THR A 290 32.81 66.86 24.32
N ALA A 291 32.50 66.23 25.45
CA ALA A 291 32.57 66.90 26.74
C ALA A 291 34.05 67.10 27.09
N LYS A 292 34.51 68.36 27.11
CA LYS A 292 35.79 68.74 27.70
C LYS A 292 35.69 68.57 29.22
N GLY A 293 36.38 67.59 29.77
CA GLY A 293 36.76 67.61 31.18
C GLY A 293 37.76 68.73 31.41
N VAL A 294 37.50 69.57 32.41
CA VAL A 294 38.47 70.51 32.98
C VAL A 294 38.32 70.46 34.49
N GLY A 295 39.42 70.13 35.16
CA GLY A 295 39.75 70.54 36.54
C GLY A 295 38.98 69.88 37.64
#